data_AF-A0A1W9HP25-F1
#
_entry.id   AF-A0A1W9HP25-F1
#
_cell.length_a   1.000
_cell.length_b   1.000
_cell.length_c   1.000
_cell.angle_alpha   90.00
_cell.angle_beta   90.00
_cell.angle_gamma   90.00
#
_symmetry.space_group_name_H-M   'P 1'
#
loop_
_entity.id
_entity.type
_entity.pdbx_description
1 polymer ?
#
loop_
_entity_poly.entity_id
_entity_poly.type
_entity_poly.pdbx_seq_one_letter_code
_entity_poly.pdbx_strand_id
1 'polypeptide(L)'
;MTAAEDGFLKDLQKQCAVDSQEYVTEAREVLPELSKNPIEVLDKVMKSFHSLKGNVQAVGFSFCGQFVHEIETRLTKIKEEISATEVNKITDSLMNLEFQLSNVLQSVEKYLIDLSNTLEDTASLLETYSPLLNNLSSWMVKSTKADQIQAVVSEEKVSQPIPPNNRVAKEIPPLEKKEALPEKRVFLLCVNQGRQFGIPVTKVVEVVQFKKLNIMPAHRADLMGLMNLRGEVMPILDLKLTFGECTNLEKSFIVICNVDGVRFGFPIEQAQQIDELNVGNFQKNDRLSGSGKSLVSHISISEKKTVLIVDVDRIIAA
;
A
#
# COMPACT_ATOMS: atom_id res chain seq x y z
N MET A 1 5.75 -41.05 10.57
CA MET A 1 6.99 -40.28 10.77
C MET A 1 7.43 -40.43 12.22
N THR A 2 8.71 -40.61 12.44
CA THR A 2 9.35 -40.54 13.77
C THR A 2 9.53 -39.08 14.19
N ALA A 3 9.71 -38.82 15.49
CA ALA A 3 9.91 -37.45 15.99
C ALA A 3 11.16 -36.75 15.41
N ALA A 4 12.15 -37.51 14.94
CA ALA A 4 13.34 -36.98 14.27
C ALA A 4 13.06 -36.53 12.83
N GLU A 5 12.19 -37.23 12.10
CA GLU A 5 11.76 -36.86 10.74
C GLU A 5 10.91 -35.59 10.75
N ASP A 6 10.06 -35.42 11.76
CA ASP A 6 9.24 -34.22 11.95
C ASP A 6 10.08 -32.98 12.31
N GLY A 7 11.11 -33.14 13.17
CA GLY A 7 12.06 -32.06 13.47
C GLY A 7 12.86 -31.61 12.24
N PHE A 8 13.45 -32.55 11.50
CA PHE A 8 14.22 -32.24 10.29
C PHE A 8 13.38 -31.54 9.22
N LEU A 9 12.12 -31.97 9.02
CA LEU A 9 11.22 -31.32 8.06
C LEU A 9 10.90 -29.88 8.47
N LYS A 10 10.69 -29.62 9.77
CA LYS A 10 10.44 -28.27 10.29
C LYS A 10 11.64 -27.34 10.14
N ASP A 11 12.86 -27.84 10.38
CA ASP A 11 14.09 -27.07 10.15
C ASP A 11 14.26 -26.73 8.66
N LEU A 12 14.01 -27.69 7.75
CA LEU A 12 14.07 -27.49 6.31
C LEU A 12 13.00 -26.48 5.82
N GLN A 13 11.77 -26.60 6.32
CA GLN A 13 10.67 -25.67 6.04
C GLN A 13 10.98 -24.25 6.53
N LYS A 14 11.55 -24.13 7.73
CA LYS A 14 11.97 -22.84 8.30
C LYS A 14 13.07 -22.19 7.46
N GLN A 15 14.11 -22.94 7.11
CA GLN A 15 15.21 -22.44 6.29
C GLN A 15 14.70 -22.01 4.91
N CYS A 16 13.85 -22.82 4.27
CA CYS A 16 13.22 -22.48 2.99
C CYS A 16 12.41 -21.17 3.06
N ALA A 17 11.64 -20.94 4.12
CA ALA A 17 10.88 -19.70 4.30
C ALA A 17 11.77 -18.46 4.53
N VAL A 18 12.96 -18.64 5.11
CA VAL A 18 13.98 -17.58 5.25
C VAL A 18 14.66 -17.30 3.91
N ASP A 19 15.22 -18.32 3.27
CA ASP A 19 15.95 -18.18 1.98
C ASP A 19 15.03 -17.63 0.88
N SER A 20 13.74 -18.00 0.90
CA SER A 20 12.71 -17.49 -0.01
C SER A 20 12.53 -15.97 0.02
N GLN A 21 12.96 -15.27 1.08
CA GLN A 21 12.92 -13.81 1.16
C GLN A 21 13.95 -13.14 0.24
N GLU A 22 15.01 -13.86 -0.17
CA GLU A 22 15.99 -13.38 -1.14
C GLU A 22 15.34 -13.11 -2.50
N TYR A 23 14.49 -14.02 -3.00
CA TYR A 23 13.75 -13.82 -4.26
C TYR A 23 12.81 -12.59 -4.22
N VAL A 24 12.22 -12.29 -3.05
CA VAL A 24 11.40 -11.08 -2.88
C VAL A 24 12.27 -9.82 -2.90
N THR A 25 13.50 -9.92 -2.37
CA THR A 25 14.50 -8.85 -2.38
C THR A 25 15.01 -8.58 -3.80
N GLU A 26 15.41 -9.62 -4.55
CA GLU A 26 15.79 -9.50 -5.97
C GLU A 26 14.70 -8.81 -6.81
N ALA A 27 13.44 -9.24 -6.65
CA ALA A 27 12.30 -8.67 -7.35
C ALA A 27 12.05 -7.20 -6.95
N ARG A 28 12.36 -6.82 -5.71
CA ARG A 28 12.24 -5.45 -5.20
C ARG A 28 13.35 -4.54 -5.74
N GLU A 29 14.58 -5.03 -5.87
CA GLU A 29 15.71 -4.24 -6.37
C GLU A 29 15.54 -3.80 -7.83
N VAL A 30 14.93 -4.64 -8.67
CA VAL A 30 14.69 -4.31 -10.09
C VAL A 30 13.45 -3.45 -10.34
N LEU A 31 12.54 -3.39 -9.37
CA LEU A 31 11.21 -2.78 -9.54
C LEU A 31 11.23 -1.25 -9.85
N PRO A 32 12.11 -0.41 -9.28
CA PRO A 32 12.14 1.03 -9.59
C PRO A 32 12.45 1.38 -11.05
N GLU A 33 13.00 0.45 -11.84
CA GLU A 33 13.25 0.63 -13.26
C GLU A 33 12.02 0.29 -14.14
N LEU A 34 10.89 -0.14 -13.56
CA LEU A 34 9.69 -0.57 -14.27
C LEU A 34 9.14 0.51 -15.20
N SER A 35 9.16 1.77 -14.77
CA SER A 35 8.72 2.92 -15.58
C SER A 35 9.57 3.16 -16.83
N LYS A 36 10.81 2.64 -16.87
CA LYS A 36 11.76 2.81 -17.99
C LYS A 36 11.83 1.56 -18.88
N ASN A 37 11.92 0.37 -18.27
CA ASN A 37 12.15 -0.91 -18.96
C ASN A 37 11.09 -1.95 -18.54
N PRO A 38 9.78 -1.70 -18.75
CA PRO A 38 8.71 -2.44 -18.08
C PRO A 38 8.72 -3.95 -18.38
N ILE A 39 8.97 -4.34 -19.63
CA ILE A 39 9.00 -5.75 -20.04
C ILE A 39 10.18 -6.50 -19.41
N GLU A 40 11.37 -5.90 -19.40
CA GLU A 40 12.57 -6.51 -18.82
C GLU A 40 12.47 -6.64 -17.30
N VAL A 41 11.93 -5.62 -16.63
CA VAL A 41 11.71 -5.64 -15.17
C VAL A 41 10.65 -6.69 -14.81
N LEU A 42 9.53 -6.76 -15.54
CA LEU A 42 8.53 -7.81 -15.32
C LEU A 42 9.11 -9.21 -15.55
N ASP A 43 9.96 -9.41 -16.56
CA ASP A 43 10.63 -10.71 -16.77
C ASP A 43 11.57 -11.10 -15.62
N LYS A 44 12.24 -10.13 -14.98
CA LYS A 44 13.06 -10.39 -13.78
C LYS A 44 12.19 -10.70 -12.57
N VAL A 45 11.16 -9.89 -12.30
CA VAL A 45 10.20 -10.10 -11.20
C VAL A 45 9.50 -11.47 -11.33
N MET A 46 9.05 -11.83 -12.54
CA MET A 46 8.42 -13.13 -12.81
C MET A 46 9.39 -14.31 -12.59
N LYS A 47 10.69 -14.15 -12.93
CA LYS A 47 11.70 -15.19 -12.63
C LYS A 47 11.89 -15.41 -11.14
N SER A 48 11.99 -14.33 -10.35
CA SER A 48 12.13 -14.48 -8.90
C SER A 48 10.89 -15.11 -8.27
N PHE A 49 9.67 -14.76 -8.72
CA PHE A 49 8.44 -15.46 -8.31
C PHE A 49 8.40 -16.94 -8.75
N HIS A 50 8.94 -17.26 -9.92
CA HIS A 50 9.02 -18.65 -10.38
C HIS A 50 9.94 -19.51 -9.50
N SER A 51 11.13 -18.99 -9.17
CA SER A 51 12.08 -19.63 -8.25
C SER A 51 11.48 -19.77 -6.85
N LEU A 52 10.85 -18.71 -6.33
CA LEU A 52 10.15 -18.70 -5.05
C LEU A 52 9.09 -19.81 -4.98
N LYS A 53 8.21 -19.90 -5.98
CA LYS A 53 7.17 -20.94 -6.05
C LYS A 53 7.77 -22.34 -5.99
N GLY A 54 8.84 -22.58 -6.76
CA GLY A 54 9.55 -23.86 -6.76
C GLY A 54 10.12 -24.21 -5.40
N ASN A 55 10.73 -23.24 -4.71
CA ASN A 55 11.32 -23.43 -3.39
C ASN A 55 10.25 -23.78 -2.33
N VAL A 56 9.20 -22.97 -2.19
CA VAL A 56 8.17 -23.18 -1.15
C VAL A 56 7.36 -24.46 -1.39
N GLN A 57 7.11 -24.83 -2.65
CA GLN A 57 6.43 -26.10 -2.98
C GLN A 57 7.31 -27.33 -2.70
N ALA A 58 8.64 -27.23 -2.84
CA ALA A 58 9.55 -28.35 -2.57
C ALA A 58 9.55 -28.79 -1.09
N VAL A 59 9.24 -27.90 -0.15
CA VAL A 59 9.11 -28.20 1.28
C VAL A 59 7.65 -28.39 1.75
N GLY A 60 6.69 -28.38 0.81
CA GLY A 60 5.29 -28.67 1.08
C GLY A 60 4.39 -27.48 1.42
N PHE A 61 4.86 -26.23 1.27
CA PHE A 61 4.03 -25.04 1.47
C PHE A 61 3.11 -24.78 0.27
N SER A 62 2.02 -25.56 0.24
CA SER A 62 1.03 -25.58 -0.82
C SER A 62 0.23 -24.29 -1.00
N PHE A 63 -0.16 -23.61 0.09
CA PHE A 63 -0.92 -22.35 0.03
C PHE A 63 -0.01 -21.19 -0.38
N CYS A 64 1.20 -21.09 0.18
CA CYS A 64 2.22 -20.16 -0.30
C CYS A 64 2.50 -20.34 -1.81
N GLY A 65 2.62 -21.60 -2.27
CA GLY A 65 2.78 -21.91 -3.69
C GLY A 65 1.59 -21.48 -4.56
N GLN A 66 0.35 -21.63 -4.07
CA GLN A 66 -0.87 -21.12 -4.75
C GLN A 66 -0.90 -19.60 -4.82
N PHE A 67 -0.55 -18.91 -3.72
CA PHE A 67 -0.48 -17.45 -3.64
C PHE A 67 0.51 -16.89 -4.66
N VAL A 68 1.70 -17.48 -4.76
CA VAL A 68 2.71 -17.09 -5.75
C VAL A 68 2.28 -17.40 -7.19
N HIS A 69 1.59 -18.52 -7.42
CA HIS A 69 1.08 -18.85 -8.75
C HIS A 69 0.01 -17.88 -9.25
N GLU A 70 -0.86 -17.38 -8.36
CA GLU A 70 -1.84 -16.34 -8.69
C GLU A 70 -1.14 -15.01 -9.05
N ILE A 71 -0.01 -14.69 -8.41
CA ILE A 71 0.83 -13.54 -8.77
C ILE A 71 1.43 -13.73 -10.18
N GLU A 72 2.09 -14.86 -10.47
CA GLU A 72 2.63 -15.15 -11.82
C GLU A 72 1.55 -15.00 -12.91
N THR A 73 0.35 -15.51 -12.65
CA THR A 73 -0.77 -15.50 -13.59
C THR A 73 -1.26 -14.07 -13.88
N ARG A 74 -1.25 -13.19 -12.88
CA ARG A 74 -1.57 -11.76 -13.04
C ARG A 74 -0.45 -11.00 -13.75
N LEU A 75 0.80 -11.24 -13.37
CA LEU A 75 1.98 -10.64 -14.01
C LEU A 75 2.06 -10.97 -15.51
N THR A 76 1.71 -12.20 -15.89
CA THR A 76 1.67 -12.62 -17.31
C THR A 76 0.71 -11.76 -18.12
N LYS A 77 -0.54 -11.59 -17.64
CA LYS A 77 -1.56 -10.74 -18.31
C LYS A 77 -1.13 -9.28 -18.40
N ILE A 78 -0.57 -8.74 -17.32
CA ILE A 78 -0.05 -7.37 -17.25
C ILE A 78 1.08 -7.17 -18.28
N LYS A 79 2.00 -8.13 -18.39
CA LYS A 79 3.09 -8.12 -19.39
C LYS A 79 2.55 -8.16 -20.82
N GLU A 80 1.52 -8.96 -21.09
CA GLU A 80 0.86 -9.02 -22.40
C GLU A 80 0.20 -7.68 -22.77
N GLU A 81 -0.53 -7.05 -21.84
CA GLU A 81 -1.15 -5.72 -22.05
C GLU A 81 -0.11 -4.63 -22.32
N ILE A 82 1.01 -4.60 -21.58
CA ILE A 82 2.10 -3.65 -21.81
C ILE A 82 2.75 -3.91 -23.17
N SER A 83 2.98 -5.17 -23.54
CA SER A 83 3.57 -5.55 -24.83
C SER A 83 2.72 -5.12 -26.03
N ALA A 84 1.40 -5.02 -25.84
CA ALA A 84 0.45 -4.56 -26.84
C ALA A 84 0.29 -3.03 -26.91
N THR A 85 0.96 -2.26 -26.03
CA THR A 85 0.73 -0.83 -25.83
C THR A 85 2.00 0.01 -26.01
N GLU A 86 1.88 1.20 -26.63
CA GLU A 86 3.00 2.15 -26.69
C GLU A 86 3.35 2.69 -25.29
N VAL A 87 4.55 2.40 -24.79
CA VAL A 87 5.03 2.73 -23.43
C VAL A 87 4.81 4.21 -23.05
N ASN A 88 5.01 5.14 -23.99
CA ASN A 88 4.84 6.58 -23.78
C ASN A 88 3.39 7.01 -23.43
N LYS A 89 2.39 6.14 -23.61
CA LYS A 89 0.97 6.39 -23.27
C LYS A 89 0.57 5.84 -21.89
N ILE A 90 1.46 5.13 -21.19
CA ILE A 90 1.15 4.39 -19.95
C ILE A 90 2.06 4.72 -18.77
N THR A 91 2.92 5.74 -18.84
CA THR A 91 3.89 6.07 -17.76
C THR A 91 3.26 6.20 -16.38
N ASP A 92 2.14 6.92 -16.23
CA ASP A 92 1.41 7.04 -14.95
C ASP A 92 0.81 5.70 -14.50
N SER A 93 0.38 4.87 -15.46
CA SER A 93 -0.11 3.52 -15.18
C SER A 93 1.02 2.58 -14.75
N LEU A 94 2.24 2.76 -15.28
CA LEU A 94 3.43 2.02 -14.84
C LEU A 94 3.87 2.43 -13.43
N MET A 95 3.80 3.71 -13.06
CA MET A 95 4.03 4.12 -11.67
C MET A 95 3.01 3.52 -10.70
N ASN A 96 1.73 3.47 -11.09
CA ASN A 96 0.71 2.78 -10.28
C ASN A 96 0.95 1.26 -10.24
N LEU A 97 1.45 0.63 -11.31
CA LEU A 97 1.84 -0.78 -11.31
C LEU A 97 3.02 -1.04 -10.36
N GLU A 98 4.05 -0.20 -10.42
CA GLU A 98 5.21 -0.23 -9.53
C GLU A 98 4.76 -0.21 -8.06
N PHE A 99 3.82 0.68 -7.75
CA PHE A 99 3.18 0.77 -6.43
C PHE A 99 2.45 -0.53 -6.02
N GLN A 100 1.61 -1.09 -6.90
CA GLN A 100 0.90 -2.34 -6.58
C GLN A 100 1.85 -3.52 -6.41
N LEU A 101 2.90 -3.60 -7.23
CA LEU A 101 3.92 -4.65 -7.12
C LEU A 101 4.75 -4.52 -5.84
N SER A 102 5.06 -3.30 -5.41
CA SER A 102 5.74 -3.04 -4.13
C SER A 102 4.92 -3.56 -2.94
N ASN A 103 3.61 -3.28 -2.92
CA ASN A 103 2.68 -3.82 -1.92
C ASN A 103 2.61 -5.36 -1.95
N VAL A 104 2.55 -5.96 -3.13
CA VAL A 104 2.49 -7.42 -3.27
C VAL A 104 3.79 -8.08 -2.79
N LEU A 105 4.95 -7.53 -3.14
CA LEU A 105 6.24 -8.00 -2.62
C LEU A 105 6.31 -7.89 -1.09
N GLN A 106 5.87 -6.78 -0.50
CA GLN A 106 5.80 -6.62 0.96
C GLN A 106 4.83 -7.64 1.61
N SER A 107 3.74 -7.99 0.93
CA SER A 107 2.78 -8.99 1.41
C SER A 107 3.38 -10.39 1.42
N VAL A 108 4.12 -10.74 0.36
CA VAL A 108 4.81 -12.03 0.22
C VAL A 108 5.95 -12.13 1.22
N GLU A 109 6.74 -11.07 1.40
CA GLU A 109 7.77 -10.99 2.44
C GLU A 109 7.17 -11.23 3.84
N LYS A 110 6.06 -10.56 4.18
CA LYS A 110 5.42 -10.76 5.48
C LYS A 110 4.82 -12.17 5.63
N TYR A 111 4.24 -12.74 4.57
CA TYR A 111 3.81 -14.15 4.55
C TYR A 111 4.99 -15.07 4.87
N LEU A 112 6.14 -14.89 4.21
CA LEU A 112 7.34 -15.71 4.41
C LEU A 112 7.93 -15.54 5.82
N ILE A 113 7.88 -14.34 6.40
CA ILE A 113 8.28 -14.11 7.79
C ILE A 113 7.34 -14.86 8.75
N ASP A 114 6.03 -14.68 8.64
CA ASP A 114 5.04 -15.38 9.45
C ASP A 114 5.19 -16.91 9.32
N LEU A 115 5.41 -17.39 8.09
CA LEU A 115 5.66 -18.79 7.77
C LEU A 115 6.96 -19.32 8.42
N SER A 116 8.04 -18.55 8.41
CA SER A 116 9.31 -18.92 9.08
C SER A 116 9.22 -18.99 10.60
N ASN A 117 8.24 -18.28 11.19
CA ASN A 117 7.99 -18.22 12.62
C ASN A 117 7.01 -19.30 13.09
N THR A 118 5.98 -19.60 12.31
CA THR A 118 4.85 -20.47 12.69
C THR A 118 4.91 -21.85 12.03
N LEU A 119 5.45 -21.93 10.81
CA LEU A 119 5.33 -23.05 9.87
C LEU A 119 3.88 -23.40 9.48
N GLU A 120 2.92 -22.50 9.74
CA GLU A 120 1.49 -22.71 9.49
C GLU A 120 1.06 -22.20 8.09
N ASP A 121 1.42 -22.95 7.04
CA ASP A 121 0.92 -22.74 5.68
C ASP A 121 -0.58 -23.10 5.61
N THR A 122 -1.45 -22.10 5.74
CA THR A 122 -2.91 -22.30 5.83
C THR A 122 -3.70 -21.33 4.96
N ALA A 123 -4.94 -21.73 4.62
CA ALA A 123 -5.89 -20.87 3.93
C ALA A 123 -6.17 -19.56 4.71
N SER A 124 -6.24 -19.60 6.04
CA SER A 124 -6.47 -18.39 6.86
C SER A 124 -5.30 -17.40 6.80
N LEU A 125 -4.06 -17.90 6.74
CA LEU A 125 -2.89 -17.05 6.52
C LEU A 125 -2.94 -16.44 5.11
N LEU A 126 -3.28 -17.24 4.09
CA LEU A 126 -3.46 -16.79 2.71
C LEU A 126 -4.57 -15.73 2.56
N GLU A 127 -5.70 -15.88 3.25
CA GLU A 127 -6.78 -14.88 3.27
C GLU A 127 -6.36 -13.55 3.90
N THR A 128 -5.37 -13.54 4.80
CA THR A 128 -4.82 -12.31 5.40
C THR A 128 -4.05 -11.47 4.37
N TYR A 129 -3.41 -12.12 3.38
CA TYR A 129 -2.53 -11.46 2.39
C TYR A 129 -3.15 -11.35 0.98
N SER A 130 -4.14 -12.17 0.66
CA SER A 130 -4.85 -12.17 -0.64
C SER A 130 -5.54 -10.85 -1.03
N PRO A 131 -6.10 -10.01 -0.12
CA PRO A 131 -6.77 -8.77 -0.51
C PRO A 131 -5.90 -7.81 -1.31
N LEU A 132 -4.57 -7.88 -1.17
CA LEU A 132 -3.63 -7.01 -1.89
C LEU A 132 -3.39 -7.46 -3.34
N LEU A 133 -3.70 -8.71 -3.69
CA LEU A 133 -3.74 -9.16 -5.09
C LEU A 133 -4.87 -8.50 -5.88
N ASN A 134 -6.00 -8.15 -5.23
CA ASN A 134 -7.16 -7.54 -5.90
C ASN A 134 -6.81 -6.22 -6.59
N ASN A 135 -5.80 -5.51 -6.08
CA ASN A 135 -5.34 -4.28 -6.69
C ASN A 135 -4.61 -4.54 -8.04
N LEU A 136 -3.84 -5.64 -8.17
CA LEU A 136 -3.23 -6.04 -9.44
C LEU A 136 -4.28 -6.36 -10.52
N SER A 137 -5.39 -7.01 -10.17
CA SER A 137 -6.48 -7.26 -11.13
C SER A 137 -7.22 -5.99 -11.59
N SER A 138 -7.02 -4.86 -10.90
CA SER A 138 -7.58 -3.56 -11.29
C SER A 138 -6.69 -2.78 -12.26
N TRP A 139 -5.45 -3.25 -12.49
CA TRP A 139 -4.58 -2.75 -13.52
C TRP A 139 -5.05 -3.27 -14.89
N MET A 140 -5.99 -2.54 -15.48
CA MET A 140 -6.33 -2.65 -16.90
C MET A 140 -5.91 -1.35 -17.57
N VAL A 141 -5.20 -1.44 -18.70
CA VAL A 141 -4.99 -0.27 -19.56
C VAL A 141 -6.36 0.23 -20.00
N LYS A 142 -6.73 1.45 -19.59
CA LYS A 142 -7.99 2.09 -20.01
C LYS A 142 -7.93 2.47 -21.48
N SER A 143 -8.19 1.49 -22.35
CA SER A 143 -8.52 1.78 -23.74
C SER A 143 -9.74 2.72 -23.76
N THR A 144 -9.62 3.81 -24.52
CA THR A 144 -10.62 4.86 -24.59
C THR A 144 -11.85 4.37 -25.35
N LYS A 145 -12.92 4.03 -24.62
CA LYS A 145 -14.30 4.06 -25.12
C LYS A 145 -15.27 4.37 -23.99
N ALA A 146 -16.24 5.25 -24.28
CA ALA A 146 -17.12 5.86 -23.31
C ALA A 146 -18.51 5.21 -23.25
N ASP A 147 -19.25 5.58 -22.20
CA ASP A 147 -20.71 5.61 -22.06
C ASP A 147 -21.53 4.31 -22.15
N GLN A 148 -22.08 3.90 -21.00
CA GLN A 148 -23.53 3.99 -20.79
C GLN A 148 -23.93 4.02 -19.30
N ILE A 149 -25.15 4.51 -19.03
CA ILE A 149 -25.65 4.98 -17.73
C ILE A 149 -26.88 4.15 -17.30
N GLN A 150 -27.00 3.81 -16.00
CA GLN A 150 -28.22 3.82 -15.15
C GLN A 150 -27.87 3.15 -13.80
N ALA A 151 -28.03 3.72 -12.59
CA ALA A 151 -29.06 4.55 -11.94
C ALA A 151 -30.24 3.76 -11.33
N VAL A 152 -30.19 3.52 -10.01
CA VAL A 152 -31.36 3.43 -9.09
C VAL A 152 -30.94 3.97 -7.71
N VAL A 153 -31.84 4.71 -7.04
CA VAL A 153 -31.71 5.26 -5.68
C VAL A 153 -32.94 4.84 -4.85
N SER A 154 -32.74 4.49 -3.58
CA SER A 154 -33.76 4.49 -2.50
C SER A 154 -33.06 4.13 -1.17
N GLU A 155 -32.77 5.07 -0.27
CA GLU A 155 -33.63 5.74 0.72
C GLU A 155 -33.82 4.98 2.07
N GLU A 156 -33.32 5.66 3.11
CA GLU A 156 -33.33 5.55 4.58
C GLU A 156 -34.33 4.65 5.37
N LYS A 157 -33.89 4.25 6.58
CA LYS A 157 -34.63 4.56 7.83
C LYS A 157 -33.83 4.50 9.15
N VAL A 158 -34.38 5.16 10.18
CA VAL A 158 -33.75 5.67 11.44
C VAL A 158 -34.74 5.34 12.61
N SER A 159 -34.41 5.11 13.91
CA SER A 159 -33.33 5.63 14.79
C SER A 159 -33.12 4.82 16.10
N GLN A 160 -31.88 4.78 16.65
CA GLN A 160 -31.51 4.87 18.10
C GLN A 160 -32.01 3.78 19.11
N PRO A 161 -31.59 3.76 20.41
CA PRO A 161 -30.56 4.54 21.13
C PRO A 161 -29.47 3.71 21.87
N ILE A 162 -28.45 4.41 22.40
CA ILE A 162 -27.35 3.86 23.22
C ILE A 162 -27.65 4.07 24.73
N PRO A 163 -27.51 3.05 25.61
CA PRO A 163 -27.58 3.20 27.06
C PRO A 163 -26.21 3.57 27.69
N PRO A 164 -26.18 4.16 28.90
CA PRO A 164 -24.98 4.80 29.43
C PRO A 164 -23.93 3.86 30.03
N ASN A 165 -22.68 4.32 29.88
CA ASN A 165 -21.42 3.91 30.51
C ASN A 165 -21.55 3.34 31.94
N ASN A 166 -20.86 2.23 32.22
CA ASN A 166 -20.43 1.92 33.58
C ASN A 166 -18.98 1.38 33.60
N ARG A 167 -18.14 1.99 34.45
CA ARG A 167 -16.70 1.70 34.53
C ARG A 167 -16.44 0.48 35.40
N VAL A 168 -15.59 -0.43 34.92
CA VAL A 168 -14.76 -1.28 35.79
C VAL A 168 -13.33 -1.21 35.25
N ALA A 169 -12.40 -0.74 36.08
CA ALA A 169 -10.99 -0.78 35.75
C ALA A 169 -10.49 -2.23 35.81
N LYS A 170 -9.73 -2.66 34.81
CA LYS A 170 -8.87 -3.84 34.88
C LYS A 170 -7.42 -3.43 34.63
N GLU A 171 -6.53 -4.10 35.34
CA GLU A 171 -5.13 -3.73 35.47
C GLU A 171 -4.37 -3.92 34.15
N ILE A 172 -3.38 -3.07 33.93
CA ILE A 172 -2.51 -3.08 32.76
C ILE A 172 -1.44 -4.17 32.96
N PRO A 173 -1.35 -5.20 32.10
CA PRO A 173 -0.25 -6.16 32.13
C PRO A 173 1.10 -5.46 31.82
N PRO A 174 2.24 -5.99 32.28
CA PRO A 174 3.53 -5.31 32.11
C PRO A 174 3.88 -5.01 30.65
N LEU A 175 4.56 -3.88 30.44
CA LEU A 175 5.11 -3.49 29.13
C LEU A 175 6.11 -4.52 28.62
N GLU A 176 5.65 -5.43 27.76
CA GLU A 176 6.53 -6.24 26.95
C GLU A 176 7.24 -5.39 25.89
N LYS A 177 8.37 -5.91 25.40
CA LYS A 177 9.42 -5.13 24.75
C LYS A 177 8.89 -4.41 23.50
N LYS A 178 9.29 -3.14 23.33
CA LYS A 178 9.19 -2.46 22.03
C LYS A 178 9.84 -3.34 20.97
N GLU A 179 9.03 -3.88 20.08
CA GLU A 179 9.50 -4.32 18.77
C GLU A 179 10.18 -3.12 18.10
N ALA A 180 11.41 -3.32 17.63
CA ALA A 180 12.08 -2.29 16.86
C ALA A 180 11.28 -2.07 15.57
N LEU A 181 10.85 -0.83 15.33
CA LEU A 181 10.34 -0.44 14.02
C LEU A 181 11.42 -0.85 13.00
N PRO A 182 11.11 -1.59 11.91
CA PRO A 182 12.12 -1.96 10.93
C PRO A 182 12.91 -0.73 10.50
N GLU A 183 14.24 -0.85 10.55
CA GLU A 183 15.15 0.30 10.44
C GLU A 183 14.96 1.09 9.15
N LYS A 184 14.41 0.43 8.13
CA LYS A 184 14.01 1.00 6.87
C LYS A 184 12.53 0.75 6.59
N ARG A 185 11.87 1.71 5.93
CA ARG A 185 10.47 1.60 5.47
C ARG A 185 10.29 2.25 4.12
N VAL A 186 9.33 1.75 3.36
CA VAL A 186 9.03 2.21 1.99
C VAL A 186 7.96 3.30 2.01
N PHE A 187 8.23 4.41 1.32
CA PHE A 187 7.36 5.58 1.23
C PHE A 187 7.12 6.01 -0.22
N LEU A 188 5.88 6.40 -0.53
CA LEU A 188 5.56 7.13 -1.75
C LEU A 188 5.97 8.60 -1.55
N LEU A 189 6.96 9.07 -2.31
CA LEU A 189 7.41 10.45 -2.28
C LEU A 189 6.55 11.32 -3.19
N CYS A 190 5.90 12.31 -2.61
CA CYS A 190 5.01 13.26 -3.28
C CYS A 190 5.55 14.69 -3.14
N VAL A 191 5.14 15.59 -4.04
CA VAL A 191 5.44 17.02 -3.97
C VAL A 191 4.21 17.88 -4.24
N ASN A 192 4.03 18.92 -3.40
CA ASN A 192 3.15 20.07 -3.65
C ASN A 192 3.95 21.36 -3.42
N GLN A 193 3.96 22.31 -4.35
CA GLN A 193 4.68 23.60 -4.25
C GLN A 193 6.17 23.44 -3.85
N GLY A 194 6.82 22.40 -4.36
CA GLY A 194 8.21 22.07 -4.04
C GLY A 194 8.45 21.51 -2.63
N ARG A 195 7.40 21.33 -1.82
CA ARG A 195 7.48 20.64 -0.51
C ARG A 195 7.37 19.15 -0.73
N GLN A 196 8.40 18.40 -0.34
CA GLN A 196 8.43 16.95 -0.48
C GLN A 196 7.91 16.26 0.79
N PHE A 197 7.03 15.27 0.62
CA PHE A 197 6.49 14.47 1.72
C PHE A 197 6.38 12.99 1.34
N GLY A 198 6.53 12.12 2.34
CA GLY A 198 6.52 10.66 2.19
C GLY A 198 5.30 10.06 2.88
N ILE A 199 4.50 9.32 2.12
CA ILE A 199 3.33 8.59 2.63
C ILE A 199 3.74 7.11 2.78
N PRO A 200 3.52 6.45 3.93
CA PRO A 200 3.81 5.01 4.06
C PRO A 200 3.09 4.21 2.98
N VAL A 201 3.83 3.42 2.19
CA VAL A 201 3.26 2.64 1.07
C VAL A 201 2.13 1.71 1.55
N THR A 202 2.29 1.12 2.74
CA THR A 202 1.29 0.28 3.43
C THR A 202 -0.06 0.94 3.71
N LYS A 203 -0.16 2.28 3.62
CA LYS A 203 -1.40 3.04 3.84
C LYS A 203 -2.02 3.56 2.54
N VAL A 204 -1.31 3.47 1.41
CA VAL A 204 -1.79 3.91 0.09
C VAL A 204 -2.46 2.75 -0.64
N VAL A 205 -3.51 3.04 -1.42
CA VAL A 205 -4.27 2.07 -2.21
C VAL A 205 -3.96 2.23 -3.69
N GLU A 206 -4.05 3.46 -4.22
CA GLU A 206 -3.69 3.80 -5.59
C GLU A 206 -3.45 5.32 -5.71
N VAL A 207 -2.80 5.75 -6.78
CA VAL A 207 -2.72 7.17 -7.17
C VAL A 207 -3.52 7.36 -8.45
N VAL A 208 -4.46 8.30 -8.45
CA VAL A 208 -5.35 8.55 -9.59
C VAL A 208 -5.25 9.99 -10.05
N GLN A 209 -5.39 10.26 -11.34
CA GLN A 209 -5.54 11.64 -11.82
C GLN A 209 -6.73 12.32 -11.14
N PHE A 210 -6.56 13.56 -10.70
CA PHE A 210 -7.61 14.34 -10.08
C PHE A 210 -8.82 14.51 -11.02
N LYS A 211 -10.02 14.47 -10.44
CA LYS A 211 -11.28 14.59 -11.17
C LYS A 211 -12.21 15.56 -10.47
N LYS A 212 -13.20 16.06 -11.21
CA LYS A 212 -14.25 16.91 -10.66
C LYS A 212 -14.92 16.23 -9.46
N LEU A 213 -14.88 16.91 -8.31
CA LEU A 213 -15.49 16.46 -7.08
C LEU A 213 -16.98 16.83 -7.03
N ASN A 214 -17.77 15.99 -6.38
CA ASN A 214 -19.11 16.34 -5.92
C ASN A 214 -18.94 17.17 -4.64
N ILE A 215 -19.07 18.49 -4.78
CA ILE A 215 -18.95 19.44 -3.66
C ILE A 215 -20.18 19.27 -2.77
N MET A 216 -19.97 18.90 -1.51
CA MET A 216 -21.03 18.82 -0.50
C MET A 216 -21.26 20.20 0.14
N PRO A 217 -22.51 20.58 0.48
CA PRO A 217 -22.82 21.83 1.16
C PRO A 217 -22.40 21.82 2.64
N ALA A 218 -21.08 21.94 2.85
CA ALA A 218 -20.34 22.29 4.08
C ALA A 218 -20.45 21.37 5.32
N HIS A 219 -19.29 21.10 5.95
CA HIS A 219 -19.15 21.14 7.43
C HIS A 219 -17.71 21.06 7.95
N ARG A 220 -16.76 20.48 7.18
CA ARG A 220 -15.32 20.38 7.53
C ARG A 220 -14.49 21.28 6.62
N ALA A 221 -13.58 22.07 7.21
CA ALA A 221 -12.74 23.03 6.47
C ALA A 221 -11.67 22.37 5.58
N ASP A 222 -11.39 21.09 5.85
CA ASP A 222 -10.43 20.23 5.15
C ASP A 222 -11.12 19.20 4.25
N LEU A 223 -12.45 19.25 4.04
CA LEU A 223 -13.15 18.37 3.10
C LEU A 223 -13.42 19.12 1.79
N MET A 224 -12.75 18.73 0.70
CA MET A 224 -12.96 19.32 -0.63
C MET A 224 -14.27 18.85 -1.27
N GLY A 225 -14.70 17.63 -0.96
CA GLY A 225 -15.90 17.01 -1.50
C GLY A 225 -15.78 15.49 -1.58
N LEU A 226 -16.66 14.88 -2.36
CA LEU A 226 -16.71 13.44 -2.59
C LEU A 226 -16.33 13.11 -4.03
N MET A 227 -15.55 12.05 -4.22
CA MET A 227 -15.23 11.47 -5.53
C MET A 227 -15.84 10.07 -5.63
N ASN A 228 -16.46 9.74 -6.78
CA ASN A 228 -16.78 8.34 -7.08
C ASN A 228 -15.58 7.69 -7.77
N LEU A 229 -15.03 6.65 -7.15
CA LEU A 229 -13.95 5.84 -7.69
C LEU A 229 -14.43 4.39 -7.81
N ARG A 230 -14.64 3.94 -9.06
CA ARG A 230 -15.08 2.57 -9.40
C ARG A 230 -16.38 2.13 -8.71
N GLY A 231 -17.28 3.06 -8.39
CA GLY A 231 -18.56 2.81 -7.70
C GLY A 231 -18.53 3.16 -6.22
N GLU A 232 -17.36 3.23 -5.60
CA GLU A 232 -17.22 3.66 -4.20
C GLU A 232 -17.21 5.19 -4.09
N VAL A 233 -17.97 5.73 -3.14
CA VAL A 233 -17.96 7.17 -2.82
C VAL A 233 -16.92 7.44 -1.75
N MET A 234 -15.97 8.33 -2.05
CA MET A 234 -14.79 8.54 -1.23
C MET A 234 -14.60 10.04 -0.86
N PRO A 235 -14.34 10.38 0.41
CA PRO A 235 -14.02 11.74 0.81
C PRO A 235 -12.63 12.16 0.33
N ILE A 236 -12.54 13.34 -0.27
CA ILE A 236 -11.28 13.96 -0.70
C ILE A 236 -10.97 15.16 0.20
N LEU A 237 -9.82 15.12 0.86
CA LEU A 237 -9.41 16.06 1.89
C LEU A 237 -8.35 17.06 1.40
N ASP A 238 -8.46 18.32 1.79
CA ASP A 238 -7.49 19.39 1.52
C ASP A 238 -6.44 19.45 2.63
N LEU A 239 -5.25 18.93 2.35
CA LEU A 239 -4.13 18.93 3.31
C LEU A 239 -3.14 20.08 3.09
N LYS A 240 -3.50 21.12 2.32
CA LYS A 240 -2.57 22.19 1.92
C LYS A 240 -1.90 22.93 3.07
N LEU A 241 -2.60 23.05 4.20
CA LEU A 241 -2.08 23.71 5.41
C LEU A 241 -0.81 23.02 5.93
N THR A 242 -0.68 21.71 5.71
CA THR A 242 0.52 20.94 6.10
C THR A 242 1.45 20.72 4.92
N PHE A 243 0.94 20.19 3.80
CA PHE A 243 1.79 19.67 2.71
C PHE A 243 1.99 20.63 1.53
N GLY A 244 1.27 21.76 1.48
CA GLY A 244 1.29 22.70 0.35
C GLY A 244 0.07 22.53 -0.57
N GLU A 245 -0.38 23.62 -1.17
CA GLU A 245 -1.56 23.64 -2.05
C GLU A 245 -1.22 23.13 -3.45
N CYS A 246 -2.13 22.39 -4.07
CA CYS A 246 -1.98 21.98 -5.47
C CYS A 246 -2.35 23.16 -6.39
N THR A 247 -1.36 23.74 -7.06
CA THR A 247 -1.52 24.96 -7.87
C THR A 247 -2.41 24.79 -9.10
N ASN A 248 -2.53 23.56 -9.62
CA ASN A 248 -3.41 23.24 -10.73
C ASN A 248 -4.07 21.86 -10.51
N LEU A 249 -5.28 21.86 -9.95
CA LEU A 249 -6.02 20.63 -9.66
C LEU A 249 -6.32 19.77 -10.90
N GLU A 250 -6.55 20.36 -12.08
CA GLU A 250 -6.83 19.58 -13.30
C GLU A 250 -5.64 18.74 -13.79
N LYS A 251 -4.42 19.15 -13.42
CA LYS A 251 -3.16 18.45 -13.69
C LYS A 251 -2.60 17.70 -12.48
N SER A 252 -3.29 17.77 -11.34
CA SER A 252 -2.89 17.11 -10.10
C SER A 252 -3.36 15.65 -10.09
N PHE A 253 -2.85 14.91 -9.12
CA PHE A 253 -3.30 13.57 -8.77
C PHE A 253 -4.02 13.60 -7.42
N ILE A 254 -4.63 12.49 -7.04
CA ILE A 254 -5.16 12.21 -5.72
C ILE A 254 -4.50 10.92 -5.26
N VAL A 255 -3.85 10.95 -4.10
CA VAL A 255 -3.43 9.72 -3.41
C VAL A 255 -4.64 9.18 -2.67
N ILE A 256 -4.96 7.92 -2.91
CA ILE A 256 -6.00 7.18 -2.20
C ILE A 256 -5.35 6.40 -1.07
N CYS A 257 -5.85 6.55 0.14
CA CYS A 257 -5.36 5.87 1.34
C CYS A 257 -6.45 4.98 1.96
N ASN A 258 -6.03 3.99 2.74
CA ASN A 258 -6.88 3.16 3.58
C ASN A 258 -6.28 3.05 4.99
N VAL A 259 -7.08 3.41 5.99
CA VAL A 259 -6.75 3.25 7.41
C VAL A 259 -7.91 2.52 8.07
N ASP A 260 -7.66 1.33 8.61
CA ASP A 260 -8.63 0.53 9.38
C ASP A 260 -9.99 0.34 8.68
N GLY A 261 -9.96 0.22 7.35
CA GLY A 261 -11.13 0.06 6.47
C GLY A 261 -11.72 1.39 5.96
N VAL A 262 -11.31 2.53 6.51
CA VAL A 262 -11.72 3.87 6.07
C VAL A 262 -10.86 4.29 4.87
N ARG A 263 -11.50 4.37 3.69
CA ARG A 263 -10.87 4.91 2.48
C ARG A 263 -11.13 6.41 2.34
N PHE A 264 -10.08 7.15 2.00
CA PHE A 264 -10.12 8.58 1.71
C PHE A 264 -9.02 8.94 0.72
N GLY A 265 -9.04 10.15 0.16
CA GLY A 265 -7.92 10.65 -0.64
C GLY A 265 -7.58 12.10 -0.36
N PHE A 266 -6.47 12.56 -0.89
CA PHE A 266 -6.06 13.98 -0.87
C PHE A 266 -5.23 14.33 -2.10
N PRO A 267 -5.28 15.57 -2.59
CA PRO A 267 -4.61 15.95 -3.84
C PRO A 267 -3.10 16.10 -3.65
N ILE A 268 -2.35 15.73 -4.68
CA ILE A 268 -0.91 15.96 -4.81
C ILE A 268 -0.58 16.53 -6.19
N GLU A 269 0.44 17.37 -6.33
CA GLU A 269 0.83 17.83 -7.68
C GLU A 269 1.58 16.74 -8.45
N GLN A 270 2.48 16.02 -7.77
CA GLN A 270 3.27 14.94 -8.38
C GLN A 270 3.53 13.81 -7.40
N ALA A 271 3.32 12.57 -7.84
CA ALA A 271 4.00 11.40 -7.30
C ALA A 271 5.37 11.31 -7.99
N GLN A 272 6.47 11.25 -7.23
CA GLN A 272 7.83 11.30 -7.78
C GLN A 272 8.44 9.91 -7.94
N GLN A 273 8.57 9.18 -6.84
CA GLN A 273 9.16 7.85 -6.78
C GLN A 273 8.72 7.13 -5.50
N ILE A 274 8.90 5.81 -5.46
CA ILE A 274 8.86 5.03 -4.24
C ILE A 274 10.30 4.94 -3.71
N ASP A 275 10.50 5.16 -2.41
CA ASP A 275 11.84 5.23 -1.82
C ASP A 275 11.90 4.55 -0.45
N GLU A 276 13.04 3.96 -0.13
CA GLU A 276 13.28 3.26 1.12
C GLU A 276 14.02 4.19 2.10
N LEU A 277 13.28 4.73 3.07
CA LEU A 277 13.83 5.69 4.03
C LEU A 277 14.20 4.98 5.34
N ASN A 278 15.42 5.25 5.82
CA ASN A 278 15.87 4.80 7.15
C ASN A 278 15.12 5.59 8.25
N VAL A 279 14.30 4.89 9.02
CA VAL A 279 13.44 5.42 10.09
C VAL A 279 14.27 5.84 11.31
N GLY A 280 15.45 5.24 11.52
CA GLY A 280 16.40 5.65 12.56
C GLY A 280 16.92 7.08 12.37
N ASN A 281 16.93 7.59 11.13
CA ASN A 281 17.31 8.98 10.81
C ASN A 281 16.15 9.98 10.96
N PHE A 282 14.96 9.53 11.36
CA PHE A 282 13.78 10.38 11.45
C PHE A 282 13.81 11.24 12.72
N GLN A 283 13.87 12.56 12.54
CA GLN A 283 13.69 13.49 13.64
C GLN A 283 12.20 13.62 13.94
N LYS A 284 11.81 13.28 15.17
CA LYS A 284 10.43 13.45 15.64
C LYS A 284 10.05 14.93 15.62
N ASN A 285 8.89 15.25 15.05
CA ASN A 285 8.47 16.62 14.79
C ASN A 285 7.81 17.30 16.03
N ASP A 286 8.55 17.39 17.14
CA ASP A 286 8.00 17.92 18.39
C ASP A 286 7.68 19.44 18.32
N ARG A 287 8.26 20.18 17.36
CA ARG A 287 8.05 21.63 17.19
C ARG A 287 6.69 22.04 16.61
N LEU A 288 5.99 21.12 15.93
CA LEU A 288 4.62 21.36 15.43
C LEU A 288 3.53 20.80 16.39
N SER A 289 3.93 20.26 17.54
CA SER A 289 3.04 19.71 18.56
C SER A 289 2.32 20.75 19.44
N GLY A 290 2.53 22.05 19.19
CA GLY A 290 1.92 23.15 19.96
C GLY A 290 0.38 23.26 19.82
N SER A 291 -0.20 22.59 18.83
CA SER A 291 -1.62 22.20 18.83
C SER A 291 -1.70 20.75 18.38
N GLY A 292 -2.54 19.93 19.03
CA GLY A 292 -2.58 18.47 18.87
C GLY A 292 -3.14 17.94 17.53
N LYS A 293 -2.82 18.58 16.41
CA LYS A 293 -3.34 18.31 15.07
C LYS A 293 -2.25 18.17 13.97
N SER A 294 -0.98 18.00 14.34
CA SER A 294 0.08 17.78 13.34
C SER A 294 -0.17 16.48 12.58
N LEU A 295 -0.41 16.59 11.26
CA LEU A 295 -0.49 15.49 10.29
C LEU A 295 0.91 15.01 9.84
N VAL A 296 1.98 15.56 10.41
CA VAL A 296 3.36 15.09 10.22
C VAL A 296 3.77 14.33 11.47
N SER A 297 4.13 13.05 11.30
CA SER A 297 4.67 12.23 12.39
C SER A 297 6.16 12.51 12.62
N HIS A 298 6.92 12.60 11.53
CA HIS A 298 8.37 12.72 11.53
C HIS A 298 8.87 13.60 10.39
N ILE A 299 10.12 14.08 10.51
CA ILE A 299 10.86 14.72 9.43
C ILE A 299 12.09 13.85 9.13
N SER A 300 12.23 13.41 7.88
CA SER A 300 13.48 12.85 7.39
C SER A 300 14.32 13.97 6.77
N ILE A 301 15.59 14.06 7.16
CA ILE A 301 16.55 15.03 6.60
C ILE A 301 17.73 14.23 6.05
N SER A 302 17.90 14.27 4.75
CA SER A 302 19.10 13.80 4.05
C SER A 302 19.86 15.00 3.47
N GLU A 303 21.12 14.83 3.09
CA GLU A 303 22.13 15.90 2.87
C GLU A 303 21.71 17.03 1.91
N LYS A 304 20.66 16.84 1.08
CA LYS A 304 20.09 17.86 0.19
C LYS A 304 18.56 17.91 0.14
N LYS A 305 17.84 17.12 0.95
CA LYS A 305 16.36 17.01 0.90
C LYS A 305 15.74 16.81 2.27
N THR A 306 14.70 17.59 2.54
CA THR A 306 13.80 17.42 3.71
C THR A 306 12.51 16.76 3.22
N VAL A 307 12.13 15.64 3.84
CA VAL A 307 10.89 14.91 3.54
C VAL A 307 10.01 14.86 4.80
N LEU A 308 8.81 15.41 4.71
CA LEU A 308 7.81 15.33 5.78
C LEU A 308 7.12 13.95 5.74
N ILE A 309 7.09 13.21 6.84
CA ILE A 309 6.45 11.89 6.89
C ILE A 309 5.00 12.05 7.33
N VAL A 310 4.06 11.67 6.46
CA VAL A 310 2.62 11.81 6.68
C VAL A 310 2.14 10.83 7.76
N ASP A 311 1.47 11.37 8.78
CA ASP A 311 0.74 10.60 9.78
C ASP A 311 -0.68 10.34 9.25
N VAL A 312 -0.82 9.30 8.42
CA VAL A 312 -2.07 8.99 7.70
C VAL A 312 -3.21 8.66 8.67
N ASP A 313 -2.87 8.05 9.81
CA ASP A 313 -3.82 7.65 10.85
C ASP A 313 -4.44 8.86 11.57
N ARG A 314 -3.70 9.99 11.67
CA ARG A 314 -4.26 11.25 12.20
C ARG A 314 -5.19 11.98 11.23
N ILE A 315 -5.11 11.74 9.93
CA ILE A 315 -5.96 12.43 8.95
C ILE A 315 -7.43 12.04 9.14
N ILE A 316 -7.71 10.77 9.46
CA ILE A 316 -9.07 10.28 9.73
C ILE A 316 -9.59 10.63 11.13
N ALA A 317 -8.69 10.91 12.08
CA ALA A 317 -9.03 11.21 13.48
C ALA A 317 -9.29 12.69 13.76
N ALA A 318 -9.05 13.57 12.78
CA ALA A 318 -9.24 15.02 12.85
C ALA A 318 -10.64 15.48 12.41
#